data_AF-A0A9P1F025-F1
#
_entry.id   AF-A0A9P1F025-F1
#
_cell.length_a   1.000
_cell.length_b   1.000
_cell.length_c   1.000
_cell.angle_alpha   90.00
_cell.angle_beta   90.00
_cell.angle_gamma   90.00
#
_symmetry.space_group_name_H-M   'P 1'
#
loop_
_entity.id
_entity.type
_entity.pdbx_description
1 polymer ?
#
loop_
_entity_poly.entity_id
_entity_poly.type
_entity_poly.pdbx_seq_one_letter_code
_entity_poly.pdbx_strand_id
1 'polypeptide(L)' 'MLLEPRSLFVMTDKAYTTMLHGIAERETDLIEPSKVFNCPEELANKRIERDTRISVTVRNVEKVSKLGVFDLLKK' A
#
# COMPACT_ATOMS: atom_id res chain seq x y z
N MET A 1 2.60 -9.67 -1.82
CA MET A 1 2.27 -9.48 -0.39
C MET A 1 0.79 -9.76 -0.21
N LEU A 2 0.44 -10.51 0.82
CA LEU A 2 -0.94 -10.64 1.28
C LEU A 2 -1.20 -9.57 2.35
N LEU A 3 -2.30 -8.81 2.23
CA LEU A 3 -2.69 -7.80 3.21
C LEU A 3 -4.00 -8.20 3.89
N GLU A 4 -3.88 -8.87 5.03
CA GLU A 4 -5.03 -9.36 5.79
C GLU A 4 -5.85 -8.22 6.43
N PRO A 5 -7.14 -8.42 6.74
CA PRO A 5 -7.95 -7.44 7.45
C PRO A 5 -7.31 -7.02 8.77
N ARG A 6 -7.31 -5.71 9.07
CA ARG A 6 -6.69 -5.11 10.28
C ARG A 6 -5.17 -5.29 10.38
N SER A 7 -4.49 -5.69 9.30
CA SER A 7 -3.02 -5.65 9.24
C SER A 7 -2.51 -4.22 9.08
N LEU A 8 -1.32 -3.96 9.61
CA LEU A 8 -0.58 -2.71 9.42
C LEU A 8 0.56 -2.95 8.44
N PHE A 9 0.55 -2.24 7.32
CA PHE A 9 1.66 -2.22 6.36
C PHE A 9 2.43 -0.91 6.50
N VAL A 10 3.71 -1.01 6.87
CA VAL A 10 4.62 0.14 7.00
C VAL A 10 5.63 0.08 5.87
N MET A 11 5.69 1.15 5.07
CA MET A 11 6.63 1.27 3.96
C MET A 11 7.56 2.45 4.23
N THR A 12 8.87 2.19 4.29
CA THR A 12 9.90 3.20 4.60
C THR A 12 10.99 3.26 3.52
N ASP A 13 11.85 4.27 3.62
CA ASP A 13 13.10 4.37 2.87
C ASP A 13 12.95 4.16 1.36
N LYS A 14 13.73 3.25 0.78
CA LYS A 14 13.72 2.92 -0.65
C LYS A 14 12.40 2.31 -1.09
N ALA A 15 11.77 1.49 -0.26
CA ALA A 15 10.47 0.89 -0.59
C ALA A 15 9.40 1.99 -0.79
N TYR A 16 9.44 3.04 0.03
CA TYR A 16 8.51 4.17 -0.10
C TYR A 16 8.84 5.11 -1.26
N THR A 17 10.12 5.39 -1.49
CA THR A 17 10.55 6.45 -2.42
C THR A 17 10.87 5.96 -3.84
N THR A 18 11.18 4.68 -4.03
CA THR A 18 11.73 4.18 -5.32
C THR A 18 10.98 2.98 -5.90
N MET A 19 10.16 2.29 -5.10
CA MET A 19 9.46 1.09 -5.57
C MET A 19 8.00 1.42 -5.89
N LEU A 20 7.54 0.89 -7.03
CA LEU A 20 6.13 0.91 -7.38
C LEU A 20 5.42 -0.26 -6.73
N HIS A 21 4.29 0.02 -6.10
CA HIS A 21 3.37 -0.97 -5.56
C HIS A 21 1.97 -0.66 -6.08
N GLY A 22 1.14 -1.69 -6.19
CA GLY A 22 -0.22 -1.55 -6.68
C GLY A 22 -1.08 -2.73 -6.30
N ILE A 23 -2.38 -2.57 -6.52
CA ILE A 23 -3.37 -3.63 -6.37
C ILE A 23 -3.86 -3.94 -7.76
N ALA A 24 -3.50 -5.12 -8.27
CA ALA A 24 -3.96 -5.55 -9.59
C ALA A 24 -5.47 -5.80 -9.57
N GLU A 25 -6.20 -5.26 -10.55
CA GLU A 25 -7.64 -5.45 -10.72
C GLU A 25 -7.96 -6.90 -11.10
N ARG A 26 -8.74 -7.59 -10.26
CA ARG A 26 -9.17 -8.98 -10.40
C ARG A 26 -10.16 -9.32 -9.27
N GLU A 27 -10.95 -10.38 -9.47
CA GLU A 27 -11.91 -10.89 -8.48
C GLU A 27 -11.31 -11.87 -7.48
N THR A 28 -10.21 -12.56 -7.82
CA THR A 28 -9.62 -13.60 -6.96
C THR A 28 -8.11 -13.49 -6.85
N ASP A 29 -7.56 -13.89 -5.69
CA ASP A 29 -6.12 -14.00 -5.47
C ASP A 29 -5.72 -15.45 -5.18
N LEU A 30 -4.72 -15.96 -5.90
CA LEU A 30 -4.06 -17.22 -5.60
C LEU A 30 -2.91 -16.98 -4.61
N ILE A 31 -2.97 -17.64 -3.47
CA ILE A 31 -1.93 -17.51 -2.43
C ILE A 31 -0.83 -18.54 -2.71
N GLU A 32 0.07 -18.19 -3.63
CA GLU A 32 1.18 -19.06 -4.04
C GLU A 32 2.41 -18.84 -3.13
N PRO A 33 2.88 -19.85 -2.38
CA PRO A 33 4.00 -19.68 -1.43
C PRO A 33 5.29 -19.15 -2.06
N SER A 34 5.52 -19.41 -3.35
CA SER A 34 6.71 -18.94 -4.09
C SER A 34 6.66 -17.44 -4.45
N LYS A 35 5.47 -16.82 -4.43
CA LYS A 35 5.27 -15.41 -4.85
C LYS A 35 4.76 -14.51 -3.73
N VAL A 36 4.11 -15.08 -2.72
CA VAL A 36 3.55 -14.32 -1.60
C VAL A 36 4.54 -14.40 -0.43
N PHE A 37 5.28 -13.31 -0.18
CA PHE A 37 6.35 -13.30 0.82
C PHE A 37 5.87 -13.67 2.25
N ASN A 38 4.65 -13.29 2.61
CA ASN A 38 4.03 -13.56 3.91
C ASN A 38 2.87 -14.55 3.78
N CYS A 39 3.06 -15.61 3.00
CA CYS A 39 2.08 -16.66 2.80
C CYS A 39 1.80 -17.42 4.12
N PRO A 40 0.58 -17.37 4.67
CA PRO A 40 0.21 -18.23 5.78
C PRO A 40 0.05 -19.68 5.29
N GLU A 41 0.56 -20.66 6.03
CA GLU A 41 0.48 -22.08 5.63
C GLU A 41 -0.96 -22.54 5.38
N GLU A 42 -1.89 -22.05 6.21
CA GLU A 42 -3.33 -22.36 6.10
C GLU A 42 -3.95 -21.87 4.78
N LEU A 43 -3.35 -20.89 4.13
CA LEU A 43 -3.84 -20.31 2.87
C LEU A 43 -3.03 -20.78 1.66
N ALA A 44 -1.97 -21.56 1.85
CA ALA A 44 -1.10 -22.00 0.77
C ALA A 44 -1.88 -22.70 -0.36
N ASN A 45 -1.67 -22.22 -1.59
CA ASN A 45 -2.30 -22.69 -2.83
C ASN A 45 -3.83 -22.54 -2.89
N LYS A 46 -4.44 -21.81 -1.94
CA LYS A 46 -5.88 -21.49 -1.99
C LYS A 46 -6.14 -20.26 -2.86
N ARG A 47 -7.32 -20.24 -3.46
CA ARG A 47 -7.89 -19.05 -4.10
C ARG A 47 -8.83 -18.36 -3.12
N ILE A 48 -8.67 -17.05 -2.97
CA ILE A 48 -9.51 -16.22 -2.12
C ILE A 48 -10.29 -15.27 -3.01
N GLU A 49 -11.62 -15.27 -2.88
CA GLU A 49 -12.49 -14.28 -3.50
C GLU A 49 -12.31 -12.92 -2.82
N ARG A 50 -12.26 -11.86 -3.60
CA ARG A 50 -12.18 -10.50 -3.07
C ARG A 50 -13.54 -10.03 -2.62
N ASP A 51 -13.51 -9.16 -1.63
CA ASP A 51 -14.65 -8.39 -1.17
C ASP A 51 -14.21 -6.93 -0.99
N THR A 52 -15.16 -6.06 -0.67
CA THR A 52 -14.94 -4.65 -0.39
C THR A 52 -13.94 -4.48 0.75
N ARG A 53 -12.75 -3.96 0.42
CA ARG A 53 -11.68 -3.70 1.39
C ARG A 53 -11.43 -2.21 1.53
N ILE A 54 -11.40 -1.73 2.78
CA ILE A 54 -11.04 -0.35 3.11
C ILE A 54 -9.59 -0.33 3.61
N SER A 55 -8.75 0.52 3.04
CA SER A 55 -7.42 0.84 3.55
C SER A 55 -7.30 2.32 3.91
N VAL A 56 -6.72 2.58 5.07
CA VAL A 56 -6.38 3.93 5.52
C VAL A 56 -4.87 4.11 5.39
N THR A 57 -4.46 5.08 4.58
CA THR A 57 -3.04 5.42 4.39
C THR A 57 -2.73 6.73 5.10
N VAL A 58 -1.77 6.70 6.02
CA VAL A 58 -1.27 7.89 6.72
C VAL A 58 0.19 8.10 6.31
N ARG A 59 0.52 9.33 5.92
CA ARG A 59 1.89 9.73 5.57
C ARG A 59 2.23 11.07 6.20
N ASN A 60 3.47 11.20 6.66
CA ASN A 60 4.02 12.50 7.00
C ASN A 60 4.59 13.13 5.71
N VAL A 61 4.14 14.34 5.37
CA VAL A 61 4.61 15.05 4.17
C VAL A 61 5.43 16.25 4.63
N GLU A 62 6.69 16.32 4.20
CA GLU A 62 7.53 17.47 4.53
C GLU A 62 6.99 18.75 3.89
N LYS A 63 7.06 19.86 4.65
CA LYS A 63 6.68 21.17 4.14
C LYS A 63 7.79 21.69 3.21
N VAL A 64 7.59 21.53 1.91
CA VAL A 64 8.59 21.88 0.88
C VAL A 64 8.61 23.36 0.48
N SER A 65 7.62 24.17 0.90
CA SER A 65 7.62 25.62 0.69
C SER A 65 7.28 26.38 1.97
N LYS A 66 8.09 27.40 2.28
CA LYS A 66 7.79 28.40 3.32
C LYS A 66 6.99 29.59 2.79
N LEU A 67 6.96 29.78 1.47
CA LEU A 67 6.14 30.80 0.80
C LEU A 67 4.69 30.31 0.75
N GLY A 68 3.79 31.03 1.39
CA GLY A 68 2.36 30.82 1.23
C GLY A 68 1.89 31.29 -0.14
N VAL A 69 0.77 30.76 -0.62
CA VAL A 69 0.13 31.23 -1.88
C VAL A 69 -0.09 32.75 -1.86
N PHE A 70 -0.39 33.32 -0.69
CA PHE A 70 -0.55 34.76 -0.51
C PHE A 70 0.74 35.56 -0.62
N ASP A 71 1.90 34.98 -0.32
CA ASP A 71 3.20 35.64 -0.52
C ASP A 71 3.55 35.74 -2.01
N LEU A 72 3.02 34.84 -2.84
CA LEU A 72 3.13 34.88 -4.30
C LEU A 72 2.17 35.88 -4.96
N LEU A 73 1.07 36.24 -4.27
CA LEU A 73 0.05 37.17 -4.76
C LEU A 73 0.30 38.62 -4.35
N LYS A 74 1.23 38.86 -3.42
CA LYS A 74 1.72 40.21 -3.11
C LYS A 74 2.72 40.63 -4.19
N LYS A 75 2.20 41.25 -5.24
CA LYS A 75 2.96 42.01 -6.22
C LYS A 75 2.81 43.50 -5.93
#